data_AF-A0A7J9GUM0-F1
#
_entry.id   AF-A0A7J9GUM0-F1
#
_cell.length_a   1.000
_cell.length_b   1.000
_cell.length_c   1.000
_cell.angle_alpha   90.00
_cell.angle_beta   90.00
_cell.angle_gamma   90.00
#
_symmetry.space_group_name_H-M   'P 1'
#
loop_
_entity.id
_entity.type
_entity.pdbx_description
1 polymer ?
#
loop_
_entity_poly.entity_id
_entity_poly.type
_entity_poly.pdbx_seq_one_letter_code
_entity_poly.pdbx_strand_id
1 'polypeptide(L)'
;MKICLSKVYKAEKVELTEDRMSAGSTKGYRMVRATRGVVEGAWYFEIKVVKLGETGHTRLGWSTDKGDLQAPVGYDGNSFGYRDIDGSKVHKALREKYGEEGYKEGDVIGFYINLPEGGSYAPKPPHLVWYKGQRYVRAPDAKEEPPKVVPGSEISFFKNGVCQGVAFKDLFGGRYYPAASMYTLPNQPNCVVKFNFGPDFECFPEELGGRSLPRPMVEVPYHGFDNQVENGVASEKKQ
;
A
#
# COMPACT_ATOMS: atom_id res chain seq x y z
N MET A 1 -7.93 14.46 -9.67
CA MET A 1 -8.52 13.34 -8.91
C MET A 1 -7.85 13.28 -7.54
N LYS A 2 -8.55 13.06 -6.42
CA LYS A 2 -7.93 12.90 -5.08
C LYS A 2 -7.50 11.44 -4.86
N ILE A 3 -6.52 11.19 -3.98
CA ILE A 3 -6.18 9.82 -3.54
C ILE A 3 -7.39 9.19 -2.84
N CYS A 4 -7.60 7.90 -3.06
CA CYS A 4 -8.71 7.12 -2.50
C CYS A 4 -8.41 5.63 -2.69
N LEU A 5 -9.32 4.75 -2.28
CA LEU A 5 -9.24 3.32 -2.54
C LEU A 5 -9.59 3.00 -4.00
N SER A 6 -8.84 2.06 -4.59
CA SER A 6 -8.99 1.71 -5.99
C SER A 6 -10.15 0.76 -6.21
N LYS A 7 -11.00 1.07 -7.20
CA LYS A 7 -12.04 0.15 -7.70
C LYS A 7 -11.46 -0.99 -8.54
N VAL A 8 -10.25 -0.81 -9.07
CA VAL A 8 -9.55 -1.77 -9.93
C VAL A 8 -8.61 -2.65 -9.11
N TYR A 9 -7.90 -2.07 -8.14
CA TYR A 9 -6.90 -2.76 -7.32
C TYR A 9 -7.47 -3.17 -5.97
N LYS A 10 -8.56 -3.93 -6.03
CA LYS A 10 -9.19 -4.58 -4.88
C LYS A 10 -9.65 -5.98 -5.27
N ALA A 11 -9.76 -6.87 -4.29
CA ALA A 11 -10.48 -8.12 -4.50
C ALA A 11 -11.95 -7.84 -4.87
N GLU A 12 -12.56 -8.74 -5.65
CA GLU A 12 -13.94 -8.59 -6.11
C GLU A 12 -14.91 -8.37 -4.96
N LYS A 13 -14.76 -9.14 -3.87
CA LYS A 13 -15.62 -9.12 -2.66
C LYS A 13 -15.23 -8.07 -1.62
N VAL A 14 -14.42 -7.08 -1.98
CA VAL A 14 -14.24 -5.87 -1.16
C VAL A 14 -15.25 -4.82 -1.59
N GLU A 15 -16.04 -4.34 -0.65
CA GLU A 15 -17.00 -3.26 -0.85
C GLU A 15 -16.35 -1.94 -0.44
N LEU A 16 -16.63 -0.87 -1.19
CA LEU A 16 -16.13 0.47 -0.90
C LEU A 16 -17.30 1.42 -0.68
N THR A 17 -17.12 2.38 0.22
CA THR A 17 -18.04 3.52 0.34
C THR A 17 -18.00 4.40 -0.91
N GLU A 18 -19.00 5.25 -1.09
CA GLU A 18 -19.09 6.15 -2.26
C GLU A 18 -17.87 7.07 -2.40
N ASP A 19 -17.40 7.61 -1.28
CA ASP A 19 -16.18 8.43 -1.20
C ASP A 19 -14.88 7.63 -1.43
N ARG A 20 -14.98 6.29 -1.42
CA ARG A 20 -13.87 5.33 -1.52
C ARG A 20 -12.78 5.55 -0.46
N MET A 21 -13.18 5.95 0.75
CA MET A 21 -12.27 6.08 1.89
C MET A 21 -12.41 4.93 2.88
N SER A 22 -13.50 4.18 2.84
CA SER A 22 -13.69 2.99 3.66
C SER A 22 -13.83 1.73 2.80
N ALA A 23 -13.35 0.62 3.33
CA ALA A 23 -13.49 -0.68 2.72
C ALA A 23 -14.06 -1.69 3.72
N GLY A 24 -14.96 -2.54 3.23
CA GLY A 24 -15.55 -3.65 3.96
C GLY A 24 -15.33 -4.98 3.25
N SER A 25 -15.22 -6.08 4.00
CA SER A 25 -15.30 -7.42 3.43
C SER A 25 -16.16 -8.37 4.26
N THR A 26 -16.78 -9.34 3.58
CA THR A 26 -17.76 -10.31 4.13
C THR A 26 -17.37 -11.77 3.95
N LYS A 27 -16.26 -12.08 3.27
CA LYS A 27 -15.89 -13.46 2.93
C LYS A 27 -14.39 -13.69 2.90
N GLY A 28 -13.85 -14.13 4.04
CA GLY A 28 -12.43 -14.47 4.16
C GLY A 28 -11.53 -13.25 3.97
N TYR A 29 -10.21 -13.49 3.89
CA TYR A 29 -9.26 -12.40 3.68
C TYR A 29 -9.36 -11.87 2.25
N ARG A 30 -9.51 -10.55 2.11
CA ARG A 30 -9.50 -9.84 0.83
C ARG A 30 -8.78 -8.51 0.96
N MET A 31 -7.94 -8.15 0.00
CA MET A 31 -7.14 -6.92 0.02
C MET A 31 -7.72 -5.83 -0.88
N VAL A 32 -7.52 -4.58 -0.47
CA VAL A 32 -7.64 -3.37 -1.30
C VAL A 32 -6.38 -2.53 -1.18
N ARG A 33 -6.04 -1.86 -2.29
CA ARG A 33 -4.98 -0.84 -2.35
C ARG A 33 -5.53 0.55 -2.64
N ALA A 34 -4.81 1.57 -2.19
CA ALA A 34 -5.04 2.94 -2.63
C ALA A 34 -4.73 3.14 -4.12
N THR A 35 -5.22 4.23 -4.70
CA THR A 35 -4.98 4.61 -6.11
C THR A 35 -3.58 5.15 -6.38
N ARG A 36 -2.82 5.48 -5.34
CA ARG A 36 -1.46 6.05 -5.45
C ARG A 36 -0.51 5.33 -4.52
N GLY A 37 0.73 5.21 -4.98
CA GLY A 37 1.83 4.60 -4.23
C GLY A 37 3.11 5.41 -4.40
N VAL A 38 4.06 5.16 -3.51
CA VAL A 38 5.30 5.92 -3.37
C VAL A 38 6.48 5.08 -3.81
N VAL A 39 7.49 5.73 -4.40
CA VAL A 39 8.72 5.09 -4.86
C VAL A 39 9.95 5.58 -4.09
N GLU A 40 9.86 6.74 -3.45
CA GLU A 40 10.98 7.37 -2.75
C GLU A 40 10.50 8.32 -1.65
N GLY A 41 11.38 8.61 -0.69
CA GLY A 41 11.15 9.53 0.41
C GLY A 41 10.34 8.94 1.57
N ALA A 42 10.07 9.78 2.57
CA ALA A 42 9.30 9.43 3.75
C ALA A 42 7.81 9.81 3.59
N TRP A 43 6.92 8.87 3.90
CA TRP A 43 5.47 9.04 3.72
C TRP A 43 4.67 8.43 4.87
N TYR A 44 3.49 9.01 5.11
CA TYR A 44 2.60 8.60 6.19
C TYR A 44 1.13 8.61 5.79
N PHE A 45 0.38 7.65 6.32
CA PHE A 45 -1.08 7.62 6.32
C PHE A 45 -1.60 6.88 7.54
N GLU A 46 -2.91 6.94 7.78
CA GLU A 46 -3.57 6.22 8.85
C GLU A 46 -4.69 5.31 8.32
N ILE A 47 -4.99 4.27 9.09
CA ILE A 47 -6.21 3.47 8.94
C ILE A 47 -6.87 3.35 10.31
N LYS A 48 -8.13 3.76 10.38
CA LYS A 48 -9.01 3.50 11.52
C LYS A 48 -9.69 2.16 11.37
N VAL A 49 -9.65 1.34 12.41
CA VAL A 49 -10.42 0.09 12.48
C VAL A 49 -11.84 0.43 12.91
N VAL A 50 -12.75 0.56 11.94
CA VAL A 50 -14.11 1.04 12.19
C VAL A 50 -14.99 -0.04 12.78
N LYS A 51 -14.89 -1.26 12.27
CA LYS A 51 -15.68 -2.40 12.75
C LYS A 51 -14.95 -3.71 12.50
N LEU A 52 -14.70 -4.49 13.55
CA LEU A 52 -14.30 -5.89 13.42
C LEU A 52 -15.52 -6.80 13.60
N GLY A 53 -16.39 -6.49 14.57
CA GLY A 53 -17.42 -7.44 15.00
C GLY A 53 -16.83 -8.70 15.64
N GLU A 54 -17.64 -9.76 15.77
CA GLU A 54 -17.27 -10.95 16.55
C GLU A 54 -16.19 -11.82 15.90
N THR A 55 -16.13 -11.84 14.56
CA THR A 55 -15.25 -12.74 13.80
C THR A 55 -14.33 -12.02 12.83
N GLY A 56 -14.36 -10.68 12.88
CA GLY A 56 -13.59 -9.86 11.96
C GLY A 56 -12.13 -9.77 12.36
N HIS A 57 -11.27 -9.87 11.37
CA HIS A 57 -9.84 -9.67 11.53
C HIS A 57 -9.28 -8.80 10.43
N THR A 58 -8.13 -8.18 10.68
CA THR A 58 -7.46 -7.38 9.66
C THR A 58 -5.95 -7.62 9.62
N ARG A 59 -5.38 -7.46 8.43
CA ARG A 59 -3.95 -7.16 8.28
C ARG A 59 -3.80 -5.91 7.44
N LEU A 60 -3.12 -4.93 7.99
CA LEU A 60 -2.98 -3.59 7.42
C LEU A 60 -1.52 -3.33 7.09
N GLY A 61 -1.23 -2.51 6.08
CA GLY A 61 0.16 -2.16 5.79
C GLY A 61 0.40 -1.64 4.40
N TRP A 62 1.52 -2.09 3.82
CA TRP A 62 1.98 -1.69 2.50
C TRP A 62 1.97 -2.87 1.53
N SER A 63 1.66 -2.63 0.27
CA SER A 63 1.69 -3.63 -0.80
C SER A 63 2.25 -3.02 -2.07
N THR A 64 3.08 -3.77 -2.80
CA THR A 64 3.49 -3.40 -4.15
C THR A 64 2.36 -3.69 -5.14
N ASP A 65 2.55 -3.35 -6.42
CA ASP A 65 1.61 -3.64 -7.50
C ASP A 65 1.44 -5.15 -7.77
N LYS A 66 2.42 -5.96 -7.37
CA LYS A 66 2.43 -7.43 -7.51
C LYS A 66 1.76 -8.19 -6.36
N GLY A 67 1.29 -7.51 -5.32
CA GLY A 67 0.61 -8.15 -4.18
C GLY A 67 -0.69 -8.85 -4.58
N ASP A 68 -0.90 -10.08 -4.09
CA ASP A 68 -2.12 -10.85 -4.37
C ASP A 68 -3.33 -10.24 -3.64
N LEU A 69 -4.26 -9.70 -4.43
CA LEU A 69 -5.47 -9.05 -3.93
C LEU A 69 -6.45 -10.02 -3.23
N GLN A 70 -6.35 -11.33 -3.50
CA GLN A 70 -7.17 -12.37 -2.88
C GLN A 70 -6.58 -12.86 -1.55
N ALA A 71 -5.37 -12.44 -1.21
CA ALA A 71 -4.65 -12.85 -0.02
C ALA A 71 -4.58 -11.71 1.02
N PRO A 72 -4.31 -12.02 2.30
CA PRO A 72 -4.05 -10.98 3.29
C PRO A 72 -2.73 -10.24 3.03
N VAL A 73 -2.65 -8.99 3.47
CA VAL A 73 -1.39 -8.23 3.48
C VAL A 73 -0.33 -9.01 4.26
N GLY A 74 0.85 -9.18 3.66
CA GLY A 74 1.96 -9.97 4.21
C GLY A 74 1.95 -11.45 3.83
N TYR A 75 0.98 -11.92 3.05
CA TYR A 75 0.94 -13.31 2.58
C TYR A 75 2.11 -13.64 1.64
N ASP A 76 2.40 -12.74 0.70
CA ASP A 76 3.43 -12.91 -0.31
C ASP A 76 4.69 -12.08 0.00
N GLY A 77 5.68 -12.15 -0.90
CA GLY A 77 6.88 -11.31 -0.84
C GLY A 77 6.66 -9.88 -1.34
N ASN A 78 5.42 -9.50 -1.69
CA ASN A 78 5.07 -8.24 -2.32
C ASN A 78 4.31 -7.31 -1.37
N SER A 79 4.03 -7.75 -0.14
CA SER A 79 3.26 -7.00 0.85
C SER A 79 3.81 -7.19 2.27
N PHE A 80 3.57 -6.19 3.13
CA PHE A 80 4.16 -6.04 4.46
C PHE A 80 3.04 -5.66 5.42
N GLY A 81 2.65 -6.58 6.29
CA GLY A 81 1.45 -6.47 7.12
C GLY A 81 1.74 -6.30 8.60
N TYR A 82 0.82 -5.64 9.29
CA TYR A 82 0.66 -5.60 10.73
C TYR A 82 -0.67 -6.27 11.08
N ARG A 83 -0.68 -7.16 12.07
CA ARG A 83 -1.81 -8.03 12.40
C ARG A 83 -2.51 -7.60 13.68
N ASP A 84 -3.84 -7.58 13.62
CA ASP A 84 -4.75 -7.17 14.69
C ASP A 84 -4.69 -8.03 15.96
N ILE A 85 -4.54 -9.35 15.85
CA ILE A 85 -4.71 -10.26 16.99
C ILE A 85 -3.59 -10.12 18.04
N ASP A 86 -2.32 -10.18 17.60
CA ASP A 86 -1.17 -10.28 18.49
C ASP A 86 -0.10 -9.21 18.23
N GLY A 87 -0.36 -8.28 17.32
CA GLY A 87 0.60 -7.24 16.97
C GLY A 87 1.81 -7.79 16.20
N SER A 88 1.71 -8.98 15.61
CA SER A 88 2.79 -9.50 14.77
C SER A 88 2.92 -8.72 13.48
N LYS A 89 4.16 -8.56 13.02
CA LYS A 89 4.46 -8.15 11.65
C LYS A 89 4.49 -9.38 10.75
N VAL A 90 4.01 -9.24 9.52
CA VAL A 90 3.78 -10.37 8.61
C VAL A 90 4.34 -10.06 7.21
N HIS A 91 5.20 -10.94 6.70
CA HIS A 91 5.75 -10.86 5.35
C HIS A 91 6.11 -12.27 4.86
N LYS A 92 5.85 -12.60 3.59
CA LYS A 92 6.04 -13.96 3.04
C LYS A 92 5.33 -15.05 3.87
N ALA A 93 4.16 -14.74 4.39
CA ALA A 93 3.36 -15.56 5.30
C ALA A 93 4.03 -15.91 6.65
N LEU A 94 5.21 -15.37 6.94
CA LEU A 94 5.90 -15.51 8.22
C LEU A 94 5.44 -14.41 9.18
N ARG A 95 5.12 -14.79 10.41
CA ARG A 95 4.75 -13.87 11.48
C ARG A 95 5.91 -13.74 12.43
N GLU A 96 6.26 -12.51 12.77
CA GLU A 96 7.32 -12.21 13.73
C GLU A 96 6.76 -11.28 14.81
N LYS A 97 7.26 -11.44 16.04
CA LYS A 97 6.91 -10.54 17.14
C LYS A 97 7.33 -9.12 16.78
N TYR A 98 6.44 -8.16 17.02
CA TYR A 98 6.68 -6.76 16.67
C TYR A 98 6.05 -5.82 17.70
N GLY A 99 4.74 -5.59 17.64
CA GLY A 99 4.03 -4.89 18.71
C GLY A 99 3.96 -5.74 19.98
N GLU A 100 3.84 -5.08 21.13
CA GLU A 100 3.60 -5.77 22.40
C GLU A 100 2.21 -6.42 22.43
N GLU A 101 1.24 -5.74 21.81
CA GLU A 101 -0.14 -6.18 21.68
C GLU A 101 -0.69 -5.94 20.28
N GLY A 102 -1.79 -6.63 20.00
CA GLY A 102 -2.64 -6.39 18.85
C GLY A 102 -3.37 -5.05 18.91
N TYR A 103 -4.17 -4.80 17.88
CA TYR A 103 -5.04 -3.63 17.78
C TYR A 103 -6.49 -4.06 17.56
N LYS A 104 -7.44 -3.22 17.95
CA LYS A 104 -8.87 -3.56 18.01
C LYS A 104 -9.74 -2.50 17.36
N GLU A 105 -11.04 -2.78 17.31
CA GLU A 105 -12.05 -1.82 16.88
C GLU A 105 -11.92 -0.49 17.64
N GLY A 106 -11.91 0.61 16.90
CA GLY A 106 -11.68 1.96 17.42
C GLY A 106 -10.24 2.47 17.28
N ASP A 107 -9.24 1.58 17.22
CA ASP A 107 -7.83 1.99 17.10
C ASP A 107 -7.53 2.64 15.74
N VAL A 108 -6.60 3.59 15.77
CA VAL A 108 -6.02 4.25 14.60
C VAL A 108 -4.60 3.77 14.44
N ILE A 109 -4.31 3.14 13.30
CA ILE A 109 -2.99 2.64 12.98
C ILE A 109 -2.32 3.61 12.01
N GLY A 110 -1.14 4.09 12.39
CA GLY A 110 -0.27 4.91 11.55
C GLY A 110 0.72 4.07 10.77
N PHE A 111 0.98 4.46 9.53
CA PHE A 111 1.80 3.72 8.59
C PHE A 111 2.91 4.62 8.04
N TYR A 112 4.14 4.38 8.48
CA TYR A 112 5.31 5.08 7.98
C TYR A 112 6.08 4.19 7.00
N ILE A 113 6.54 4.79 5.91
CA ILE A 113 7.55 4.20 5.02
C ILE A 113 8.59 5.26 4.68
N ASN A 114 9.85 4.87 4.66
CA ASN A 114 10.94 5.68 4.13
C ASN A 114 11.71 4.90 3.08
N LEU A 115 11.88 5.51 1.90
CA LEU A 115 12.61 4.95 0.76
C LEU A 115 13.65 5.96 0.29
N PRO A 116 14.79 6.14 0.99
CA PRO A 116 15.82 7.08 0.58
C PRO A 116 16.30 6.77 -0.85
N GLU A 117 16.19 7.75 -1.75
CA GLU A 117 16.58 7.59 -3.17
C GLU A 117 15.94 6.36 -3.87
N GLY A 118 14.78 5.89 -3.38
CA GLY A 118 14.15 4.64 -3.82
C GLY A 118 13.85 4.57 -5.33
N GLY A 119 13.64 5.71 -5.98
CA GLY A 119 13.46 5.80 -7.43
C GLY A 119 14.65 5.26 -8.23
N SER A 120 15.89 5.39 -7.72
CA SER A 120 17.10 4.88 -8.37
C SER A 120 17.23 3.35 -8.32
N TYR A 121 16.52 2.71 -7.38
CA TYR A 121 16.51 1.27 -7.18
C TYR A 121 15.26 0.60 -7.77
N ALA A 122 14.25 1.39 -8.15
CA ALA A 122 13.01 0.89 -8.71
C ALA A 122 13.25 0.22 -10.08
N PRO A 123 12.48 -0.85 -10.41
CA PRO A 123 12.52 -1.44 -11.74
C PRO A 123 12.22 -0.38 -12.80
N LYS A 124 12.92 -0.46 -13.93
CA LYS A 124 12.63 0.42 -15.07
C LYS A 124 11.18 0.22 -15.51
N PRO A 125 10.43 1.29 -15.81
CA PRO A 125 9.07 1.16 -16.30
C PRO A 125 9.07 0.37 -17.63
N PRO A 126 8.01 -0.41 -17.90
CA PRO A 126 7.91 -1.17 -19.14
C PRO A 126 7.95 -0.23 -20.34
N HIS A 127 8.74 -0.59 -21.35
CA HIS A 127 8.83 0.15 -22.59
C HIS A 127 7.53 -0.01 -23.39
N LEU A 128 6.77 1.08 -23.54
CA LEU A 128 5.52 1.09 -24.31
C LEU A 128 5.80 1.48 -25.76
N VAL A 129 5.34 0.65 -26.69
CA VAL A 129 5.39 0.92 -28.13
C VAL A 129 3.98 1.13 -28.69
N TRP A 130 3.86 2.07 -29.61
CA TRP A 130 2.63 2.31 -30.35
C TRP A 130 2.67 1.51 -31.65
N TYR A 131 1.69 0.64 -31.87
CA TYR A 131 1.63 -0.19 -33.07
C TYR A 131 0.17 -0.37 -33.51
N LYS A 132 -0.13 -0.09 -34.78
CA LYS A 132 -1.47 -0.26 -35.38
C LYS A 132 -2.63 0.34 -34.57
N GLY A 133 -2.50 1.57 -34.06
CA GLY A 133 -3.58 2.21 -33.30
C GLY A 133 -3.66 1.81 -31.83
N GLN A 134 -2.86 0.84 -31.39
CA GLN A 134 -2.89 0.28 -30.05
C GLN A 134 -1.53 0.37 -29.37
N ARG A 135 -1.54 0.33 -28.04
CA ARG A 135 -0.32 0.32 -27.22
C ARG A 135 0.04 -1.11 -26.87
N TYR A 136 1.28 -1.49 -27.14
CA TYR A 136 1.83 -2.77 -26.75
C TYR A 136 2.97 -2.54 -25.76
N VAL A 137 3.03 -3.40 -24.74
CA VAL A 137 4.21 -3.50 -23.88
C VAL A 137 5.26 -4.27 -24.67
N ARG A 138 6.43 -3.67 -24.89
CA ARG A 138 7.57 -4.40 -25.43
C ARG A 138 7.93 -5.50 -24.42
N ALA A 139 8.13 -6.72 -24.91
CA ALA A 139 8.58 -7.82 -24.07
C ALA A 139 9.87 -7.38 -23.33
N PRO A 140 9.96 -7.60 -22.01
CA PRO A 140 11.16 -7.28 -21.27
C PRO A 140 12.36 -8.02 -21.89
N ASP A 141 13.52 -7.38 -21.94
CA ASP A 141 14.75 -8.07 -22.32
C ASP A 141 14.97 -9.25 -21.37
N ALA A 142 15.47 -10.38 -21.87
CA ALA A 142 15.63 -11.63 -21.11
C ALA A 142 16.57 -11.55 -19.88
N LYS A 143 17.07 -10.36 -19.55
CA LYS A 143 17.89 -10.05 -18.38
C LYS A 143 17.15 -9.04 -17.50
N GLU A 144 16.07 -9.45 -16.84
CA GLU A 144 15.55 -8.66 -15.72
C GLU A 144 16.64 -8.61 -14.63
N GLU A 145 17.10 -7.41 -14.29
CA GLU A 145 18.02 -7.23 -13.17
C GLU A 145 17.31 -7.68 -11.87
N PRO A 146 18.03 -8.34 -10.96
CA PRO A 146 17.43 -8.75 -9.69
C PRO A 146 16.94 -7.51 -8.90
N PRO A 147 15.88 -7.65 -8.09
CA PRO A 147 15.38 -6.56 -7.25
C PRO A 147 16.50 -5.97 -6.39
N LYS A 148 16.67 -4.65 -6.46
CA LYS A 148 17.70 -3.94 -5.70
C LYS A 148 17.14 -3.47 -4.37
N VAL A 149 17.89 -3.68 -3.28
CA VAL A 149 17.52 -3.15 -1.96
C VAL A 149 17.77 -1.65 -1.94
N VAL A 150 16.85 -0.89 -1.34
CA VAL A 150 16.98 0.55 -1.06
C VAL A 150 17.71 0.72 0.29
N PRO A 151 18.96 1.19 0.33
CA PRO A 151 19.69 1.35 1.59
C PRO A 151 19.00 2.32 2.54
N GLY A 152 18.96 1.97 3.83
CA GLY A 152 18.31 2.79 4.85
C GLY A 152 16.78 2.86 4.76
N SER A 153 16.16 2.04 3.90
CA SER A 153 14.72 1.96 3.82
C SER A 153 14.12 1.25 5.01
N GLU A 154 12.93 1.70 5.43
CA GLU A 154 12.20 1.08 6.53
C GLU A 154 10.69 1.29 6.45
N ILE A 155 9.97 0.39 7.12
CA ILE A 155 8.55 0.52 7.46
C ILE A 155 8.44 0.48 8.98
N SER A 156 7.66 1.41 9.54
CA SER A 156 7.28 1.42 10.95
C SER A 156 5.76 1.61 11.06
N PHE A 157 5.15 0.97 12.05
CA PHE A 157 3.73 1.14 12.35
C PHE A 157 3.57 1.87 13.69
N PHE A 158 2.46 2.59 13.82
CA PHE A 158 2.11 3.36 15.01
C PHE A 158 0.72 2.91 15.45
N LYS A 159 0.49 2.74 16.75
CA LYS A 159 -0.82 2.45 17.32
C LYS A 159 -1.24 3.66 18.12
N ASN A 160 -2.30 4.34 17.69
CA ASN A 160 -2.81 5.57 18.31
C ASN A 160 -1.70 6.61 18.54
N GLY A 161 -0.86 6.84 17.52
CA GLY A 161 0.28 7.78 17.57
C GLY A 161 1.55 7.23 18.22
N VAL A 162 1.49 6.10 18.93
CA VAL A 162 2.64 5.49 19.60
C VAL A 162 3.40 4.55 18.66
N CYS A 163 4.68 4.83 18.43
CA CYS A 163 5.56 4.03 17.58
C CYS A 163 5.74 2.62 18.12
N GLN A 164 5.52 1.60 17.27
CA GLN A 164 5.72 0.19 17.62
C GLN A 164 7.13 -0.31 17.25
N GLY A 165 8.05 0.60 16.88
CA GLY A 165 9.40 0.29 16.43
C GLY A 165 9.51 0.06 14.92
N VAL A 166 10.69 -0.36 14.45
CA VAL A 166 10.91 -0.65 13.02
C VAL A 166 10.40 -2.05 12.68
N ALA A 167 9.41 -2.14 11.80
CA ALA A 167 8.82 -3.41 11.38
C ALA A 167 9.70 -4.09 10.33
N PHE A 168 10.04 -3.39 9.25
CA PHE A 168 10.79 -3.95 8.13
C PHE A 168 11.91 -3.00 7.73
N LYS A 169 13.04 -3.57 7.29
CA LYS A 169 14.19 -2.88 6.72
C LYS A 169 14.54 -3.53 5.38
N ASP A 170 15.45 -2.91 4.65
CA ASP A 170 16.04 -3.48 3.44
C ASP A 170 14.95 -3.78 2.38
N LEU A 171 14.04 -2.82 2.19
CA LEU A 171 12.97 -2.91 1.21
C LEU A 171 13.55 -2.90 -0.21
N PHE A 172 12.95 -3.67 -1.10
CA PHE A 172 13.32 -3.62 -2.52
C PHE A 172 12.81 -2.34 -3.17
N GLY A 173 13.54 -1.83 -4.15
CA GLY A 173 13.12 -0.73 -4.99
C GLY A 173 11.83 -1.09 -5.71
N GLY A 174 10.88 -0.16 -5.70
CA GLY A 174 9.56 -0.40 -6.24
C GLY A 174 8.55 0.60 -5.71
N ARG A 175 7.30 0.44 -6.16
CA ARG A 175 6.20 1.32 -5.77
C ARG A 175 5.34 0.66 -4.71
N TYR A 176 5.19 1.34 -3.58
CA TYR A 176 4.46 0.85 -2.42
C TYR A 176 3.15 1.60 -2.23
N TYR A 177 2.07 0.86 -2.07
CA TYR A 177 0.71 1.37 -1.94
C TYR A 177 0.18 1.09 -0.53
N PRO A 178 -0.55 2.04 0.08
CA PRO A 178 -1.39 1.79 1.25
C PRO A 178 -2.34 0.63 0.96
N ALA A 179 -2.35 -0.35 1.84
CA ALA A 179 -3.12 -1.57 1.66
C ALA A 179 -3.78 -2.02 2.97
N ALA A 180 -4.97 -2.58 2.83
CA ALA A 180 -5.68 -3.24 3.91
C ALA A 180 -6.23 -4.55 3.41
N SER A 181 -6.20 -5.55 4.27
CA SER A 181 -6.95 -6.77 4.09
C SER A 181 -7.84 -7.03 5.30
N MET A 182 -9.08 -7.40 5.03
CA MET A 182 -10.07 -7.69 6.05
C MET A 182 -10.59 -9.11 5.87
N TYR A 183 -10.92 -9.73 6.98
CA TYR A 183 -11.51 -11.05 7.11
C TYR A 183 -12.77 -10.94 7.97
N THR A 184 -13.78 -11.74 7.66
CA THR A 184 -14.88 -12.10 8.55
C THR A 184 -15.52 -13.39 8.03
N LEU A 185 -16.31 -14.08 8.87
CA LEU A 185 -17.06 -15.25 8.44
C LEU A 185 -18.20 -14.88 7.47
N PRO A 186 -18.60 -15.80 6.57
CA PRO A 186 -19.81 -15.62 5.79
C PRO A 186 -21.03 -15.33 6.68
N ASN A 187 -21.93 -14.47 6.21
CA ASN A 187 -23.17 -14.08 6.88
C ASN A 187 -22.99 -13.21 8.16
N GLN A 188 -21.75 -12.80 8.46
CA GLN A 188 -21.49 -11.78 9.46
C GLN A 188 -21.48 -10.37 8.81
N PRO A 189 -21.75 -9.30 9.58
CA PRO A 189 -21.55 -7.95 9.10
C PRO A 189 -20.11 -7.71 8.62
N ASN A 190 -19.93 -6.74 7.71
CA ASN A 190 -18.61 -6.41 7.17
C ASN A 190 -17.63 -6.07 8.30
N CYS A 191 -16.42 -6.62 8.18
CA CYS A 191 -15.25 -6.03 8.82
C CYS A 191 -14.87 -4.79 8.01
N VAL A 192 -14.83 -3.61 8.63
CA VAL A 192 -14.70 -2.29 7.99
C VAL A 192 -13.50 -1.54 8.54
N VAL A 193 -12.72 -0.96 7.61
CA VAL A 193 -11.63 -0.03 7.91
C VAL A 193 -11.78 1.24 7.10
N LYS A 194 -11.29 2.36 7.64
CA LYS A 194 -11.32 3.67 6.99
C LYS A 194 -9.91 4.24 6.87
N PHE A 195 -9.52 4.59 5.66
CA PHE A 195 -8.25 5.22 5.37
C PHE A 195 -8.32 6.72 5.60
N ASN A 196 -7.22 7.28 6.09
CA ASN A 196 -6.96 8.70 6.16
C ASN A 196 -5.58 8.96 5.54
N PHE A 197 -5.56 9.61 4.38
CA PHE A 197 -4.32 9.92 3.65
C PHE A 197 -3.70 11.26 4.06
N GLY A 198 -4.28 11.94 5.06
CA GLY A 198 -3.88 13.28 5.48
C GLY A 198 -4.52 14.39 4.63
N PRO A 199 -4.16 15.67 4.89
CA PRO A 199 -3.12 16.08 5.82
C PRO A 199 -3.56 16.04 7.30
N ASP A 200 -4.86 16.02 7.56
CA ASP A 200 -5.42 16.05 8.91
C ASP A 200 -5.50 14.63 9.50
N PHE A 201 -4.56 14.30 10.37
CA PHE A 201 -4.42 12.99 11.00
C PHE A 201 -5.11 12.93 12.36
N GLU A 202 -5.69 11.78 12.71
CA GLU A 202 -6.35 11.56 14.02
C GLU A 202 -5.31 11.30 15.11
N CYS A 203 -4.22 10.60 14.78
CA CYS A 203 -3.18 10.20 15.72
C CYS A 203 -1.79 10.30 15.06
N PHE A 204 -1.41 11.51 14.61
CA PHE A 204 -0.06 11.73 14.10
C PHE A 204 0.97 11.56 15.24
N PRO A 205 2.10 10.87 15.01
CA PRO A 205 3.08 10.66 16.06
C PRO A 205 3.72 11.97 16.53
N GLU A 206 3.76 12.16 17.85
CA GLU A 206 4.47 13.28 18.50
C GLU A 206 5.99 13.11 18.36
N GLU A 207 6.48 11.87 18.43
CA GLU A 207 7.89 11.53 18.30
C GLU A 207 8.15 10.56 17.16
N LEU A 208 8.99 10.97 16.21
CA LEU A 208 9.41 10.14 15.08
C LEU A 208 10.65 9.30 15.38
N GLY A 209 11.30 9.47 16.54
CA GLY A 209 12.46 8.68 16.96
C GLY A 209 13.66 8.80 16.01
N GLY A 210 13.95 10.03 15.54
CA GLY A 210 15.06 10.30 14.61
C GLY A 210 14.76 10.01 13.13
N ARG A 211 13.54 9.56 12.81
CA ARG A 211 13.12 9.34 11.42
C ARG A 211 12.90 10.65 10.67
N SER A 212 13.08 10.61 9.36
CA SER A 212 12.73 11.71 8.47
C SER A 212 11.25 12.05 8.60
N LEU A 213 10.93 13.35 8.66
CA LEU A 213 9.56 13.85 8.69
C LEU A 213 8.80 13.36 7.44
N PRO A 214 7.74 12.54 7.60
CA PRO A 214 7.02 12.02 6.46
C PRO A 214 6.06 13.06 5.87
N ARG A 215 5.86 12.99 4.56
CA ARG A 215 4.76 13.69 3.88
C ARG A 215 3.46 12.89 3.95
N PRO A 216 2.29 13.55 3.98
CA PRO A 216 1.01 12.85 3.94
C PRO A 216 0.74 12.23 2.56
N MET A 217 0.15 11.05 2.53
CA MET A 217 -0.14 10.33 1.28
C MET A 217 -1.06 11.09 0.31
N VAL A 218 -1.84 12.08 0.79
CA VAL A 218 -2.65 12.97 -0.06
C VAL A 218 -1.82 13.79 -1.06
N GLU A 219 -0.56 14.08 -0.72
CA GLU A 219 0.37 14.84 -1.55
C GLU A 219 1.00 14.01 -2.67
N VAL A 220 0.90 12.68 -2.62
CA VAL A 220 1.45 11.82 -3.67
C VAL A 220 0.81 12.23 -5.00
N PRO A 221 1.58 12.58 -6.04
CA PRO A 221 1.00 13.03 -7.30
C PRO A 221 0.20 11.91 -7.96
N TYR A 222 -0.73 12.30 -8.84
CA TYR A 222 -1.39 11.31 -9.68
C TYR A 222 -0.38 10.78 -10.69
N HIS A 223 0.07 9.56 -10.45
CA HIS A 223 0.77 8.76 -11.44
C HIS A 223 -0.31 8.32 -12.43
N GLY A 224 -0.48 9.04 -13.54
CA GLY A 224 -1.11 8.42 -14.70
C GLY A 224 -0.38 7.12 -15.04
N PHE A 225 -0.92 6.26 -15.90
CA PHE A 225 -0.07 5.26 -16.55
C PHE A 225 1.17 6.00 -17.06
N ASP A 226 2.37 5.69 -16.55
CA ASP A 226 3.60 6.37 -16.96
C ASP A 226 3.75 6.16 -18.48
N ASN A 227 3.43 7.22 -19.23
CA ASN A 227 3.03 7.17 -20.65
C ASN A 227 4.18 7.55 -21.59
N GLN A 228 5.43 7.25 -21.24
CA GLN A 228 6.53 7.52 -22.18
C GLN A 228 6.49 6.49 -23.32
N VAL A 229 6.04 6.93 -24.49
CA VAL A 229 5.97 6.14 -25.73
C VAL A 229 7.19 6.49 -26.58
N GLU A 230 8.03 5.49 -26.87
CA GLU A 230 9.33 5.65 -27.55
C GLU A 230 9.23 6.35 -28.92
N ASN A 231 8.12 6.14 -29.65
CA ASN A 231 7.96 6.65 -31.03
C ASN A 231 6.91 7.78 -31.16
N GLY A 232 6.55 8.46 -30.07
CA GLY A 232 5.60 9.57 -30.08
C GLY A 232 6.20 10.87 -30.62
N VAL A 233 6.66 10.90 -31.88
CA VAL A 233 6.95 12.16 -32.57
C VAL A 233 5.62 12.83 -32.87
N ALA A 234 5.41 14.03 -32.33
CA ALA A 234 4.33 14.92 -32.71
C ALA A 234 4.46 15.25 -34.21
N SER A 235 3.59 14.68 -35.03
CA SER A 235 3.29 15.19 -36.37
C SER A 235 1.84 15.63 -36.41
N GLU A 236 1.51 16.70 -35.66
CA GLU A 236 0.40 17.55 -36.05
C GLU A 236 0.80 18.31 -37.32
N LYS A 237 0.56 17.69 -38.49
CA LYS A 237 0.22 18.45 -39.69
C LYS A 237 -1.27 18.30 -39.91
N LYS A 238 -2.02 19.29 -39.42
CA LYS A 238 -3.40 19.53 -39.83
C LYS A 238 -3.42 19.89 -41.32
N GLN A 239 -4.33 19.27 -42.05
CA GLN A 239 -4.95 19.85 -43.23
C GLN A 239 -6.43 20.01 -42.91
#